data_AF-A0A9J6FNU5-F1
#
_entry.id   AF-A0A9J6FNU5-F1
#
_cell.length_a   1.000
_cell.length_b   1.000
_cell.length_c   1.000
_cell.angle_alpha   90.00
_cell.angle_beta   90.00
_cell.angle_gamma   90.00
#
_symmetry.space_group_name_H-M   'P 1'
#
loop_
_entity.id
_entity.type
_entity.pdbx_description
1 polymer ?
#
loop_
_entity_poly.entity_id
_entity_poly.type
_entity_poly.pdbx_seq_one_letter_code
_entity_poly.pdbx_strand_id
1 'polypeptide(L)'
;MANSLEEFDQFMAQGVNAIEADVTFSPNGSALKFYHGPGCDTGRDCERQTEIGSYLTYVRDTVSAERGNHSDKMLLLYLDIKTGNLQGKKNKYNAGASLAENLVRYLWKNVPANRMVNVLLSLFSAKDKEIFRGALDKLSSYKNDTSYLNHVGFDVSGFALLWTISKLYEDLGVTRHRWQGDGANNRVIDFYPTIRMSLVTKRRTSNSSTRNYVDKAYVWTADRPYTIRRFLRYFLLFNEQTLRELWDVVVFLVNR
;
A
#
# COMPACT_ATOMS: atom_id res chain seq x y z
N MET A 1 2.29 -6.98 -7.71
CA MET A 1 2.09 -7.99 -6.65
C MET A 1 3.24 -8.99 -6.66
N ALA A 2 3.89 -9.15 -5.52
CA ALA A 2 4.92 -10.15 -5.25
C ALA A 2 4.51 -10.90 -3.97
N ASN A 3 3.89 -12.06 -4.13
CA ASN A 3 3.31 -12.84 -3.04
C ASN A 3 4.19 -14.01 -2.60
N SER A 4 5.25 -14.32 -3.37
CA SER A 4 6.33 -15.22 -2.94
C SER A 4 7.67 -14.51 -2.76
N LEU A 5 8.60 -15.18 -2.07
CA LEU A 5 9.98 -14.70 -1.90
C LEU A 5 10.73 -14.60 -3.23
N GLU A 6 10.46 -15.53 -4.16
CA GLU A 6 11.07 -15.54 -5.50
C GLU A 6 10.61 -14.31 -6.30
N GLU A 7 9.31 -13.99 -6.27
CA GLU A 7 8.79 -12.78 -6.93
C GLU A 7 9.38 -11.52 -6.29
N PHE A 8 9.52 -11.50 -4.96
CA PHE A 8 10.13 -10.40 -4.24
C PHE A 8 11.55 -10.12 -4.76
N ASP A 9 12.41 -11.14 -4.79
CA ASP A 9 13.78 -10.99 -5.28
C ASP A 9 13.84 -10.63 -6.76
N GLN A 10 12.95 -11.20 -7.58
CA GLN A 10 12.85 -10.86 -9.00
C GLN A 10 12.57 -9.37 -9.20
N PHE A 11 11.56 -8.82 -8.51
CA PHE A 11 11.23 -7.40 -8.65
C PHE A 11 12.31 -6.49 -8.07
N MET A 12 12.91 -6.86 -6.92
CA MET A 12 14.03 -6.10 -6.36
C MET A 12 15.23 -6.06 -7.31
N ALA A 13 15.54 -7.16 -8.01
CA ALA A 13 16.58 -7.23 -9.03
C ALA A 13 16.28 -6.33 -10.25
N GLN A 14 15.00 -6.09 -10.56
CA GLN A 14 14.58 -5.15 -11.61
C GLN A 14 14.64 -3.68 -11.17
N GLY A 15 14.99 -3.39 -9.92
CA GLY A 15 15.20 -2.04 -9.41
C GLY A 15 13.95 -1.35 -8.88
N VAL A 16 12.92 -2.10 -8.47
CA VAL A 16 11.78 -1.51 -7.75
C VAL A 16 12.22 -1.03 -6.36
N ASN A 17 11.61 0.05 -5.89
CA ASN A 17 11.78 0.55 -4.52
C ASN A 17 10.52 0.39 -3.66
N ALA A 18 9.46 -0.17 -4.24
CA ALA A 18 8.21 -0.50 -3.56
C ALA A 18 7.67 -1.81 -4.10
N ILE A 19 7.16 -2.66 -3.21
CA ILE A 19 6.53 -3.93 -3.57
C ILE A 19 5.12 -3.94 -3.02
N GLU A 20 4.17 -4.32 -3.86
CA GLU A 20 2.80 -4.66 -3.48
C GLU A 20 2.71 -6.16 -3.21
N ALA A 21 2.05 -6.53 -2.12
CA ALA A 21 1.71 -7.92 -1.81
C ALA A 21 0.27 -8.02 -1.26
N ASP A 22 -0.43 -9.09 -1.63
CA ASP A 22 -1.83 -9.34 -1.28
C ASP A 22 -1.91 -10.08 0.04
N VAL A 23 -2.46 -9.49 1.10
CA VAL A 23 -2.61 -10.16 2.38
C VAL A 23 -4.00 -10.77 2.54
N THR A 24 -4.04 -12.05 2.91
CA THR A 24 -5.28 -12.80 3.14
C THR A 24 -5.50 -13.09 4.61
N PHE A 25 -6.77 -13.32 4.95
CA PHE A 25 -7.21 -13.56 6.32
C PHE A 25 -8.08 -14.81 6.42
N SER A 26 -8.02 -15.45 7.59
CA SER A 26 -9.03 -16.42 8.00
C SER A 26 -10.34 -15.70 8.36
N PRO A 27 -11.47 -16.43 8.43
CA PRO A 27 -12.77 -15.83 8.74
C PRO A 27 -12.84 -15.10 10.09
N ASN A 28 -12.00 -15.45 11.07
CA ASN A 28 -11.95 -14.81 12.38
C ASN A 28 -11.09 -13.53 12.42
N GLY A 29 -10.46 -13.17 11.29
CA GLY A 29 -9.55 -12.04 11.16
C GLY A 29 -8.10 -12.35 11.51
N SER A 30 -7.64 -13.60 11.48
CA SER A 30 -6.19 -13.88 11.60
C SER A 30 -5.54 -13.67 10.24
N ALA A 31 -4.47 -12.87 10.18
CA ALA A 31 -3.68 -12.72 8.97
C ALA A 31 -2.93 -14.03 8.68
N LEU A 32 -3.01 -14.53 7.44
CA LEU A 32 -2.52 -15.86 7.08
C LEU A 32 -1.24 -15.79 6.26
N LYS A 33 -1.36 -15.31 5.03
CA LYS A 33 -0.33 -15.41 4.01
C LYS A 33 -0.48 -14.32 2.97
N PHE A 34 0.60 -14.12 2.24
CA PHE A 34 0.61 -13.35 1.01
C PHE A 34 0.13 -14.24 -0.13
N TYR A 35 -0.98 -13.88 -0.76
CA TYR A 35 -1.64 -14.67 -1.80
C TYR A 35 -2.72 -13.85 -2.51
N HIS A 36 -2.70 -13.88 -3.84
CA HIS A 36 -3.76 -13.27 -4.65
C HIS A 36 -4.90 -14.25 -4.93
N GLY A 37 -4.57 -15.39 -5.54
CA GLY A 37 -5.52 -16.38 -6.06
C GLY A 37 -6.06 -16.07 -7.46
N PRO A 38 -6.97 -16.90 -7.99
CA PRO A 38 -7.42 -16.82 -9.36
C PRO A 38 -8.02 -15.45 -9.76
N GLY A 39 -7.82 -15.06 -11.02
CA GLY A 39 -8.38 -13.82 -11.59
C GLY A 39 -7.48 -12.58 -11.51
N CYS A 40 -6.15 -12.77 -11.41
CA CYS A 40 -5.18 -11.67 -11.37
C CYS A 40 -4.85 -11.08 -12.76
N ASP A 41 -3.93 -10.10 -12.78
CA ASP A 41 -3.39 -9.49 -13.99
C ASP A 41 -2.88 -10.53 -15.01
N THR A 42 -2.92 -10.18 -16.30
CA THR A 42 -2.68 -11.19 -17.35
C THR A 42 -1.22 -11.52 -17.56
N GLY A 43 -0.94 -12.81 -17.69
CA GLY A 43 0.41 -13.33 -17.82
C GLY A 43 1.14 -13.44 -16.48
N ARG A 44 0.40 -13.46 -15.37
CA ARG A 44 0.92 -13.62 -14.01
C ARG A 44 0.50 -14.96 -13.45
N ASP A 45 1.40 -15.58 -12.69
CA ASP A 45 1.08 -16.72 -11.83
C ASP A 45 0.45 -16.18 -10.53
N CYS A 46 -0.85 -16.39 -10.36
CA CYS A 46 -1.59 -15.86 -9.22
C CYS A 46 -1.59 -16.80 -8.01
N GLU A 47 -1.04 -18.01 -8.16
CA GLU A 47 -1.11 -19.07 -7.15
C GLU A 47 0.10 -19.06 -6.20
N ARG A 48 1.14 -18.29 -6.53
CA ARG A 48 2.31 -18.06 -5.68
C ARG A 48 1.89 -17.45 -4.35
N GLN A 49 2.46 -17.98 -3.28
CA GLN A 49 2.12 -17.60 -1.91
C GLN A 49 3.27 -17.80 -0.93
N THR A 50 3.20 -17.10 0.20
CA THR A 50 4.11 -17.29 1.32
C THR A 50 3.41 -16.93 2.63
N GLU A 51 3.59 -17.76 3.66
CA GLU A 51 3.07 -17.49 5.01
C GLU A 51 3.53 -16.12 5.52
N ILE A 52 2.63 -15.39 6.20
CA ILE A 52 2.85 -13.98 6.53
C ILE A 52 4.13 -13.77 7.34
N GLY A 53 4.39 -14.64 8.32
CA GLY A 53 5.58 -14.57 9.17
C GLY A 53 6.87 -14.77 8.38
N SER A 54 6.88 -15.71 7.43
CA SER A 54 8.04 -16.00 6.58
C SER A 54 8.36 -14.84 5.65
N TYR A 55 7.34 -14.30 4.98
CA TYR A 55 7.53 -13.18 4.05
C TYR A 55 7.98 -11.91 4.79
N LEU A 56 7.31 -11.51 5.87
CA LEU A 56 7.69 -10.30 6.62
C LEU A 56 9.08 -10.43 7.26
N THR A 57 9.44 -11.63 7.74
CA THR A 57 10.78 -11.91 8.23
C THR A 57 11.82 -11.79 7.12
N TYR A 58 11.52 -12.31 5.92
CA TYR A 58 12.39 -12.19 4.77
C TYR A 58 12.63 -10.74 4.36
N VAL A 59 11.57 -9.93 4.30
CA VAL A 59 11.69 -8.48 4.03
C VAL A 59 12.57 -7.81 5.07
N ARG A 60 12.35 -8.08 6.37
CA ARG A 60 13.20 -7.55 7.45
C ARG A 60 14.66 -7.89 7.23
N ASP A 61 14.97 -9.16 7.01
CA ASP A 61 16.33 -9.67 6.99
C ASP A 61 17.08 -9.27 5.71
N THR A 62 16.37 -9.02 4.61
CA THR A 62 16.98 -8.61 3.33
C THR A 62 17.00 -7.11 3.09
N VAL A 63 16.05 -6.34 3.64
CA VAL A 63 15.92 -4.89 3.41
C VAL A 63 16.35 -4.09 4.64
N SER A 64 15.90 -4.47 5.83
CA SER A 64 16.15 -3.69 7.05
C SER A 64 17.45 -4.06 7.74
N ALA A 65 18.04 -5.22 7.49
CA ALA A 65 19.32 -5.61 8.08
C ALA A 65 20.52 -4.93 7.39
N GLU A 66 21.55 -4.55 8.16
CA GLU A 66 22.73 -3.80 7.66
C GLU A 66 23.46 -4.46 6.48
N ARG A 67 23.41 -5.78 6.40
CA ARG A 67 24.05 -6.58 5.34
C ARG A 67 23.04 -7.41 4.55
N GLY A 68 21.78 -7.00 4.55
CA GLY A 68 20.75 -7.61 3.73
C GLY A 68 21.02 -7.38 2.24
N ASN A 69 20.68 -8.35 1.39
CA ASN A 69 20.91 -8.30 -0.06
C ASN A 69 20.25 -7.08 -0.75
N HIS A 70 19.23 -6.51 -0.10
CA HIS A 70 18.44 -5.39 -0.56
C HIS A 70 18.45 -4.21 0.41
N SER A 71 19.48 -4.12 1.28
CA SER A 71 19.61 -3.01 2.24
C SER A 71 19.47 -1.68 1.52
N ASP A 72 18.57 -0.84 2.04
CA ASP A 72 18.31 0.54 1.57
C ASP A 72 17.78 0.66 0.12
N LYS A 73 17.42 -0.46 -0.54
CA LYS A 73 16.83 -0.44 -1.89
C LYS A 73 15.32 -0.31 -1.90
N MET A 74 14.65 -0.86 -0.89
CA MET A 74 13.19 -0.86 -0.78
C MET A 74 12.73 0.12 0.31
N LEU A 75 11.80 1.00 -0.05
CA LEU A 75 11.28 2.07 0.81
C LEU A 75 9.87 1.76 1.33
N LEU A 76 9.08 0.97 0.59
CA LEU A 76 7.66 0.78 0.85
C LEU A 76 7.20 -0.66 0.56
N LEU A 77 6.56 -1.29 1.55
CA LEU A 77 5.74 -2.48 1.38
C LEU A 77 4.27 -2.06 1.31
N TYR A 78 3.67 -2.16 0.14
CA TYR A 78 2.25 -1.95 -0.08
C TYR A 78 1.50 -3.26 0.22
N LEU A 79 0.49 -3.20 1.08
CA LEU A 79 -0.33 -4.34 1.45
C LEU A 79 -1.74 -4.19 0.89
N ASP A 80 -2.09 -4.96 -0.14
CA ASP A 80 -3.48 -5.08 -0.62
C ASP A 80 -4.25 -6.02 0.31
N ILE A 81 -5.12 -5.45 1.14
CA ILE A 81 -5.87 -6.17 2.16
C ILE A 81 -7.11 -6.83 1.53
N LYS A 82 -7.05 -8.15 1.34
CA LYS A 82 -8.17 -8.93 0.80
C LYS A 82 -9.22 -9.19 1.88
N THR A 83 -10.37 -8.52 1.76
CA THR A 83 -11.46 -8.59 2.75
C THR A 83 -12.53 -9.64 2.45
N GLY A 84 -12.41 -10.38 1.33
CA GLY A 84 -13.45 -11.29 0.83
C GLY A 84 -13.92 -12.37 1.82
N ASN A 85 -13.03 -12.85 2.69
CA ASN A 85 -13.34 -13.87 3.71
C ASN A 85 -13.83 -13.28 5.05
N LEU A 86 -13.88 -11.95 5.18
CA LEU A 86 -14.16 -11.28 6.45
C LEU A 86 -15.61 -10.79 6.53
N GLN A 87 -16.33 -11.29 7.52
CA GLN A 87 -17.72 -10.89 7.79
C GLN A 87 -17.85 -10.18 9.14
N GLY A 88 -18.67 -9.13 9.17
CA GLY A 88 -18.96 -8.37 10.38
C GLY A 88 -17.82 -7.46 10.84
N LYS A 89 -18.18 -6.47 11.68
CA LYS A 89 -17.23 -5.46 12.18
C LYS A 89 -16.13 -6.07 13.05
N LYS A 90 -16.47 -7.06 13.89
CA LYS A 90 -15.52 -7.72 14.81
C LYS A 90 -14.38 -8.42 14.08
N ASN A 91 -14.67 -9.23 13.06
CA ASN A 91 -13.60 -9.95 12.33
C ASN A 91 -12.75 -9.01 11.48
N LYS A 92 -13.35 -7.94 10.94
CA LYS A 92 -12.62 -6.87 10.25
C LYS A 92 -11.69 -6.12 11.21
N TYR A 93 -12.15 -5.78 12.40
CA TYR A 93 -11.30 -5.21 13.45
C TYR A 93 -10.15 -6.16 13.81
N ASN A 94 -10.45 -7.44 14.04
CA ASN A 94 -9.43 -8.45 14.34
C ASN A 94 -8.40 -8.60 13.20
N ALA A 95 -8.82 -8.52 11.93
CA ALA A 95 -7.92 -8.54 10.78
C ALA A 95 -6.91 -7.40 10.82
N GLY A 96 -7.36 -6.18 11.10
CA GLY A 96 -6.48 -5.04 11.31
C GLY A 96 -5.48 -5.24 12.44
N ALA A 97 -5.98 -5.66 13.60
CA ALA A 97 -5.15 -5.89 14.77
C ALA A 97 -4.13 -7.04 14.56
N SER A 98 -4.56 -8.13 13.93
CA SER A 98 -3.71 -9.28 13.62
C SER A 98 -2.62 -8.90 12.62
N LEU A 99 -2.95 -8.13 11.57
CA LEU A 99 -1.96 -7.64 10.62
C LEU A 99 -0.92 -6.75 11.30
N ALA A 100 -1.36 -5.76 12.08
CA ALA A 100 -0.47 -4.88 12.83
C ALA A 100 0.45 -5.65 13.79
N GLU A 101 -0.07 -6.67 14.47
CA GLU A 101 0.74 -7.54 15.32
C GLU A 101 1.81 -8.30 14.53
N ASN A 102 1.47 -8.83 13.35
CA ASN A 102 2.44 -9.50 12.49
C ASN A 102 3.53 -8.54 11.96
N LEU A 103 3.19 -7.30 11.62
CA LEU A 103 4.16 -6.28 11.23
C LEU A 103 5.17 -6.02 12.35
N VAL A 104 4.69 -5.74 13.56
CA VAL A 104 5.56 -5.52 14.72
C VAL A 104 6.42 -6.76 15.02
N ARG A 105 5.82 -7.95 14.99
CA ARG A 105 6.48 -9.20 15.38
C ARG A 105 7.52 -9.69 14.38
N TYR A 106 7.25 -9.57 13.08
CA TYR A 106 8.06 -10.20 12.03
C TYR A 106 8.83 -9.19 11.18
N LEU A 107 8.23 -8.04 10.86
CA LEU A 107 8.86 -7.02 10.02
C LEU A 107 9.75 -6.06 10.82
N TRP A 108 9.26 -5.52 11.93
CA TRP A 108 9.95 -4.43 12.66
C TRP A 108 10.65 -4.87 13.94
N LYS A 109 10.51 -6.13 14.35
CA LYS A 109 11.14 -6.64 15.56
C LYS A 109 12.66 -6.49 15.47
N ASN A 110 13.24 -5.81 16.47
CA ASN A 110 14.67 -5.51 16.57
C ASN A 110 15.24 -4.70 15.39
N VAL A 111 14.38 -3.98 14.65
CA VAL A 111 14.81 -3.05 13.60
C VAL A 111 14.82 -1.64 14.19
N PRO A 112 15.92 -0.88 14.09
CA PRO A 112 15.91 0.51 14.53
C PRO A 112 14.98 1.35 13.62
N ALA A 113 14.28 2.33 14.20
CA ALA A 113 13.25 3.11 13.50
C ALA A 113 13.71 3.68 12.14
N ASN A 114 14.94 4.19 12.07
CA ASN A 114 15.52 4.73 10.82
C ASN A 114 15.73 3.70 9.70
N ARG A 115 15.62 2.40 9.98
CA ARG A 115 15.74 1.29 9.01
C ARG A 115 14.44 0.51 8.84
N MET A 116 13.36 0.91 9.52
CA MET A 116 12.06 0.26 9.34
C MET A 116 11.52 0.57 7.93
N VAL A 117 11.14 -0.48 7.20
CA VAL A 117 10.43 -0.34 5.94
C VAL A 117 9.06 0.26 6.20
N ASN A 118 8.67 1.27 5.42
CA ASN A 118 7.33 1.84 5.50
C ASN A 118 6.31 0.85 4.93
N VAL A 119 5.11 0.83 5.51
CA VAL A 119 4.02 -0.04 5.10
C VAL A 119 2.82 0.80 4.70
N LEU A 120 2.26 0.55 3.52
CA LEU A 120 0.98 1.14 3.11
C LEU A 120 -0.12 0.09 3.25
N LEU A 121 -1.09 0.35 4.13
CA LEU A 121 -2.27 -0.48 4.29
C LEU A 121 -3.35 -0.04 3.30
N SER A 122 -3.67 -0.87 2.30
CA SER A 122 -4.67 -0.55 1.28
C SER A 122 -5.94 -1.35 1.47
N LEU A 123 -7.09 -0.66 1.56
CA LEU A 123 -8.42 -1.26 1.54
C LEU A 123 -9.07 -1.07 0.17
N PHE A 124 -9.68 -2.11 -0.38
CA PHE A 124 -10.49 -1.94 -1.59
C PHE A 124 -11.75 -1.08 -1.31
N SER A 125 -12.31 -1.13 -0.10
CA SER A 125 -13.59 -0.48 0.22
C SER A 125 -13.53 0.34 1.50
N ALA A 126 -13.99 1.59 1.44
CA ALA A 126 -14.16 2.44 2.62
C ALA A 126 -15.15 1.88 3.65
N LYS A 127 -16.00 0.90 3.27
CA LYS A 127 -16.88 0.20 4.21
C LYS A 127 -16.12 -0.70 5.19
N ASP A 128 -14.85 -1.01 4.89
CA ASP A 128 -14.01 -1.91 5.66
C ASP A 128 -13.14 -1.19 6.69
N LYS A 129 -13.47 0.07 7.02
CA LYS A 129 -12.72 0.95 7.94
C LYS A 129 -12.39 0.35 9.31
N GLU A 130 -13.13 -0.66 9.76
CA GLU A 130 -12.84 -1.37 11.01
C GLU A 130 -11.46 -2.06 10.97
N ILE A 131 -10.97 -2.46 9.79
CA ILE A 131 -9.60 -2.98 9.64
C ILE A 131 -8.57 -1.91 9.98
N PHE A 132 -8.72 -0.69 9.47
CA PHE A 132 -7.83 0.41 9.84
C PHE A 132 -7.93 0.74 11.33
N ARG A 133 -9.14 0.74 11.90
CA ARG A 133 -9.31 0.96 13.35
C ARG A 133 -8.56 -0.09 14.17
N GLY A 134 -8.72 -1.37 13.85
CA GLY A 134 -8.02 -2.45 14.56
C GLY A 134 -6.50 -2.36 14.43
N ALA A 135 -5.99 -1.97 13.26
CA ALA A 135 -4.56 -1.75 13.06
C ALA A 135 -4.06 -0.55 13.89
N LEU A 136 -4.75 0.59 13.83
CA LEU A 136 -4.42 1.79 14.60
C LEU A 136 -4.40 1.52 16.10
N ASP A 137 -5.45 0.87 16.63
CA ASP A 137 -5.55 0.54 18.06
C ASP A 137 -4.43 -0.40 18.49
N LYS A 138 -4.14 -1.44 17.69
CA LYS A 138 -3.06 -2.39 17.99
C LYS A 138 -1.70 -1.69 17.98
N LEU A 139 -1.40 -0.88 16.97
CA LEU A 139 -0.13 -0.16 16.90
C LEU A 139 0.02 0.83 18.06
N SER A 140 -1.05 1.56 18.39
CA SER A 140 -1.08 2.50 19.52
C SER A 140 -0.92 1.81 20.88
N SER A 141 -1.26 0.52 20.98
CA SER A 141 -1.11 -0.25 22.22
C SER A 141 0.35 -0.52 22.61
N TYR A 142 1.30 -0.42 21.66
CA TYR A 142 2.73 -0.55 21.91
C TYR A 142 3.32 0.78 22.44
N LYS A 143 2.94 1.14 23.67
CA LYS A 143 3.16 2.45 24.32
C LYS A 143 4.60 2.98 24.33
N ASN A 144 5.60 2.14 24.09
CA ASN A 144 7.01 2.52 24.16
C ASN A 144 7.62 2.91 22.80
N ASP A 145 6.87 2.76 21.70
CA ASP A 145 7.42 3.00 20.37
C ASP A 145 6.39 3.65 19.43
N THR A 146 6.31 4.98 19.48
CA THR A 146 5.49 5.76 18.55
C THR A 146 6.01 5.69 17.11
N SER A 147 7.19 5.09 16.87
CA SER A 147 7.75 4.99 15.52
C SER A 147 6.90 4.12 14.59
N TYR A 148 6.20 3.10 15.09
CA TYR A 148 5.41 2.23 14.20
C TYR A 148 4.35 2.99 13.40
N LEU A 149 3.61 3.91 14.04
CA LEU A 149 2.63 4.74 13.35
C LEU A 149 3.28 5.74 12.37
N ASN A 150 4.56 6.08 12.56
CA ASN A 150 5.30 6.91 11.61
C ASN A 150 5.67 6.13 10.33
N HIS A 151 5.71 4.80 10.40
CA HIS A 151 6.02 3.92 9.27
C HIS A 151 4.78 3.31 8.61
N VAL A 152 3.56 3.73 9.00
CA VAL A 152 2.32 3.25 8.41
C VAL A 152 1.61 4.36 7.66
N GLY A 153 1.24 4.06 6.40
CA GLY A 153 0.31 4.83 5.60
C GLY A 153 -0.98 4.08 5.32
N PHE A 154 -1.97 4.79 4.80
CA PHE A 154 -3.32 4.30 4.54
C PHE A 154 -3.77 4.65 3.12
N ASP A 155 -4.42 3.71 2.45
CA ASP A 155 -5.01 3.89 1.13
C ASP A 155 -6.40 3.24 1.04
N VAL A 156 -7.26 3.82 0.22
CA VAL A 156 -8.49 3.16 -0.23
C VAL A 156 -8.44 3.04 -1.76
N SER A 157 -7.97 1.89 -2.24
CA SER A 157 -7.61 1.64 -3.64
C SER A 157 -8.80 1.47 -4.59
N GLY A 158 -9.97 1.13 -4.05
CA GLY A 158 -11.17 0.97 -4.87
C GLY A 158 -11.82 2.28 -5.31
N PHE A 159 -12.96 2.15 -5.98
CA PHE A 159 -13.60 3.26 -6.69
C PHE A 159 -14.56 4.11 -5.82
N ALA A 160 -14.40 4.08 -4.49
CA ALA A 160 -15.22 4.90 -3.59
C ALA A 160 -15.06 6.40 -3.92
N LEU A 161 -16.13 7.17 -3.73
CA LEU A 161 -16.07 8.63 -3.93
C LEU A 161 -15.00 9.24 -3.01
N LEU A 162 -14.20 10.17 -3.53
CA LEU A 162 -13.09 10.76 -2.76
C LEU A 162 -13.55 11.43 -1.46
N TRP A 163 -14.79 11.94 -1.39
CA TRP A 163 -15.34 12.49 -0.14
C TRP A 163 -15.64 11.40 0.90
N THR A 164 -16.08 10.21 0.47
CA THR A 164 -16.31 9.06 1.35
C THR A 164 -15.00 8.60 1.99
N ILE A 165 -13.91 8.61 1.20
CA ILE A 165 -12.56 8.30 1.67
C ILE A 165 -12.08 9.37 2.66
N SER A 166 -12.29 10.67 2.37
CA SER A 166 -11.99 11.77 3.31
C SER A 166 -12.67 11.58 4.66
N LYS A 167 -13.99 11.30 4.67
CA LYS A 167 -14.73 11.08 5.92
C LYS A 167 -14.26 9.85 6.68
N LEU A 168 -13.84 8.79 5.98
CA LEU A 168 -13.23 7.64 6.63
C LEU A 168 -11.98 8.05 7.40
N TYR A 169 -11.11 8.85 6.81
CA TYR A 169 -9.90 9.33 7.49
C TYR A 169 -10.23 10.26 8.66
N GLU A 170 -11.19 11.17 8.49
CA GLU A 170 -11.69 12.04 9.58
C GLU A 170 -12.25 11.21 10.75
N ASP A 171 -13.10 10.22 10.47
CA ASP A 171 -13.70 9.31 11.46
C ASP A 171 -12.65 8.51 12.27
N LEU A 172 -11.48 8.27 11.69
CA LEU A 172 -10.39 7.52 12.30
C LEU A 172 -9.29 8.42 12.87
N GLY A 173 -9.41 9.75 12.73
CA GLY A 173 -8.36 10.69 13.14
C GLY A 173 -7.08 10.59 12.32
N VAL A 174 -7.14 10.07 11.09
CA VAL A 174 -5.98 9.93 10.19
C VAL A 174 -5.76 11.23 9.43
N THR A 175 -4.71 11.96 9.80
CA THR A 175 -4.40 13.29 9.24
C THR A 175 -3.15 13.32 8.36
N ARG A 176 -2.41 12.21 8.27
CA ARG A 176 -1.16 12.08 7.50
C ARG A 176 -0.99 10.66 6.96
N HIS A 177 -0.04 10.51 6.04
CA HIS A 177 0.34 9.26 5.38
C HIS A 177 -0.80 8.63 4.57
N ARG A 178 -1.63 9.47 3.95
CA ARG A 178 -2.79 9.07 3.16
C ARG A 178 -2.39 9.02 1.69
N TRP A 179 -2.38 7.83 1.14
CA TRP A 179 -2.15 7.60 -0.27
C TRP A 179 -3.50 7.43 -0.97
N GLN A 180 -3.52 7.72 -2.27
CA GLN A 180 -4.69 7.47 -3.09
C GLN A 180 -4.27 6.89 -4.44
N GLY A 181 -4.65 5.62 -4.63
CA GLY A 181 -4.54 4.94 -5.91
C GLY A 181 -5.68 5.30 -6.85
N ASP A 182 -5.39 5.30 -8.14
CA ASP A 182 -6.39 5.24 -9.18
C ASP A 182 -5.85 4.43 -10.36
N GLY A 183 -6.65 3.52 -10.89
CA GLY A 183 -6.11 2.48 -11.73
C GLY A 183 -7.09 1.40 -12.16
N ALA A 184 -6.58 0.48 -12.95
CA ALA A 184 -7.26 -0.71 -13.42
C ALA A 184 -6.25 -1.81 -13.74
N ASN A 185 -6.75 -3.03 -13.95
CA ASN A 185 -5.91 -4.13 -14.40
C ASN A 185 -5.14 -3.76 -15.68
N ASN A 186 -4.01 -4.44 -15.89
CA ASN A 186 -3.09 -4.11 -16.98
C ASN A 186 -3.69 -4.30 -18.39
N ARG A 187 -4.81 -5.01 -18.54
CA ARG A 187 -5.48 -5.16 -19.85
C ARG A 187 -6.16 -3.89 -20.33
N VAL A 188 -6.69 -3.09 -19.42
CA VAL A 188 -7.56 -1.94 -19.77
C VAL A 188 -6.95 -0.59 -19.39
N ILE A 189 -5.84 -0.58 -18.65
CA ILE A 189 -5.18 0.65 -18.18
C ILE A 189 -4.83 1.61 -19.32
N ASP A 190 -4.49 1.09 -20.50
CA ASP A 190 -4.16 1.89 -21.69
C ASP A 190 -5.31 2.76 -22.18
N PHE A 191 -6.56 2.42 -21.85
CA PHE A 191 -7.75 3.21 -22.20
C PHE A 191 -8.45 3.79 -20.96
N TYR A 192 -7.88 3.57 -19.77
CA TYR A 192 -8.46 4.04 -18.52
C TYR A 192 -8.54 5.57 -18.46
N PRO A 193 -9.70 6.16 -18.15
CA PRO A 193 -9.86 7.62 -18.07
C PRO A 193 -9.01 8.24 -16.95
N THR A 194 -8.41 9.40 -17.21
CA THR A 194 -7.57 10.11 -16.22
C THR A 194 -8.35 11.09 -15.35
N ILE A 195 -9.70 11.10 -15.46
CA ILE A 195 -10.57 12.06 -14.76
C ILE A 195 -10.45 11.91 -13.25
N ARG A 196 -10.58 10.68 -12.73
CA ARG A 196 -10.48 10.42 -11.29
C ARG A 196 -9.08 10.77 -10.78
N MET A 197 -8.02 10.32 -11.47
CA MET A 197 -6.65 10.72 -11.16
C MET A 197 -6.44 12.24 -11.13
N SER A 198 -7.06 13.01 -12.03
CA SER A 198 -7.02 14.48 -11.98
C SER A 198 -7.67 15.04 -10.71
N LEU A 199 -8.79 14.47 -10.27
CA LEU A 199 -9.43 14.86 -9.02
C LEU A 199 -8.58 14.49 -7.79
N VAL A 200 -7.92 13.33 -7.81
CA VAL A 200 -6.97 12.91 -6.77
C VAL A 200 -5.82 13.91 -6.68
N THR A 201 -5.22 14.26 -7.82
CA THR A 201 -4.09 15.20 -7.90
C THR A 201 -4.50 16.60 -7.41
N LYS A 202 -5.69 17.09 -7.80
CA LYS A 202 -6.24 18.36 -7.31
C LYS A 202 -6.47 18.36 -5.80
N ARG A 203 -6.87 17.23 -5.21
CA ARG A 203 -7.00 17.14 -3.75
C ARG A 203 -5.64 17.28 -3.07
N ARG A 204 -4.59 16.65 -3.60
CA ARG A 204 -3.21 16.75 -3.10
C ARG A 204 -2.66 18.18 -3.13
N THR A 205 -2.87 18.90 -4.24
CA THR A 205 -2.27 20.23 -4.46
C THR A 205 -3.14 21.40 -4.00
N SER A 206 -4.35 21.15 -3.48
CA SER A 206 -5.21 22.23 -3.02
C SER A 206 -4.74 22.82 -1.70
N ASN A 207 -4.51 24.13 -1.67
CA ASN A 207 -4.26 24.91 -0.43
C ASN A 207 -5.48 25.00 0.49
N SER A 208 -6.65 24.46 0.10
CA SER A 208 -7.85 24.43 0.95
C SER A 208 -7.82 23.19 1.85
N SER A 209 -7.56 23.43 3.15
CA SER A 209 -7.34 22.41 4.17
C SER A 209 -8.51 21.43 4.39
N THR A 210 -9.75 21.81 4.05
CA THR A 210 -10.94 20.97 4.29
C THR A 210 -11.21 19.95 3.18
N ARG A 211 -10.50 20.03 2.05
CA ARG A 211 -10.65 19.10 0.91
C ARG A 211 -9.40 18.30 0.60
N ASN A 212 -8.25 18.72 1.15
CA ASN A 212 -6.96 18.09 0.95
C ASN A 212 -6.73 16.99 1.99
N TYR A 213 -6.85 15.74 1.56
CA TYR A 213 -6.46 14.58 2.37
C TYR A 213 -5.40 13.72 1.69
N VAL A 214 -5.02 13.99 0.44
CA VAL A 214 -4.14 13.10 -0.32
C VAL A 214 -2.72 13.59 -0.13
N ASP A 215 -1.87 12.78 0.51
CA ASP A 215 -0.46 13.12 0.72
C ASP A 215 0.39 12.61 -0.46
N LYS A 216 0.09 11.40 -0.97
CA LYS A 216 0.70 10.85 -2.21
C LYS A 216 -0.34 10.22 -3.13
N ALA A 217 -0.07 10.24 -4.43
CA ALA A 217 -0.92 9.64 -5.46
C ALA A 217 -0.12 8.62 -6.28
N TYR A 218 -0.78 7.55 -6.72
CA TYR A 218 -0.15 6.50 -7.53
C TYR A 218 -1.13 5.92 -8.56
N VAL A 219 -0.57 5.33 -9.61
CA VAL A 219 -1.33 4.59 -10.64
C VAL A 219 -0.95 3.12 -10.62
N TRP A 220 -1.93 2.26 -10.88
CA TRP A 220 -1.77 0.81 -11.01
C TRP A 220 -2.73 0.27 -12.09
N THR A 221 -2.49 -0.88 -12.73
CA THR A 221 -1.18 -1.52 -12.96
C THR A 221 -0.67 -1.06 -14.33
N ALA A 222 0.49 -0.40 -14.39
CA ALA A 222 1.00 0.21 -15.63
C ALA A 222 2.29 -0.47 -16.13
N ASP A 223 2.16 -1.31 -17.15
CA ASP A 223 3.29 -2.12 -17.67
C ASP A 223 3.96 -1.48 -18.91
N ARG A 224 3.22 -0.63 -19.66
CA ARG A 224 3.68 -0.10 -20.95
C ARG A 224 4.30 1.29 -20.80
N PRO A 225 5.46 1.57 -21.44
CA PRO A 225 6.09 2.89 -21.39
C PRO A 225 5.19 4.04 -21.81
N TYR A 226 4.29 3.83 -22.78
CA TYR A 226 3.30 4.82 -23.19
C TYR A 226 2.37 5.20 -22.03
N THR A 227 1.82 4.22 -21.34
CA THR A 227 0.86 4.41 -20.24
C THR A 227 1.53 5.05 -19.03
N ILE A 228 2.73 4.59 -18.69
CA ILE A 228 3.57 5.19 -17.63
C ILE A 228 3.80 6.68 -17.94
N ARG A 229 4.28 7.01 -19.14
CA ARG A 229 4.52 8.41 -19.57
C ARG A 229 3.24 9.24 -19.56
N ARG A 230 2.11 8.67 -19.96
CA ARG A 230 0.81 9.35 -19.95
C ARG A 230 0.47 9.81 -18.54
N PHE A 231 0.48 8.91 -17.56
CA PHE A 231 0.17 9.25 -16.18
C PHE A 231 1.21 10.18 -15.56
N LEU A 232 2.50 9.97 -15.80
CA LEU A 232 3.57 10.88 -15.35
C LEU A 232 3.37 12.31 -15.84
N ARG A 233 3.01 12.51 -17.12
CA ARG A 233 2.72 13.86 -17.66
C ARG A 233 1.54 14.52 -16.94
N TYR A 234 0.49 13.77 -16.64
CA TYR A 234 -0.64 14.33 -15.87
C TYR A 234 -0.20 14.79 -14.48
N PHE A 235 0.66 14.04 -13.79
CA PHE A 235 1.16 14.48 -12.49
C PHE A 235 2.03 15.74 -12.57
N LEU A 236 2.83 15.88 -13.63
CA LEU A 236 3.71 17.04 -13.82
C LEU A 236 2.95 18.32 -14.21
N LEU A 237 1.90 18.20 -15.03
CA LEU A 237 1.11 19.36 -15.48
C LEU A 237 0.33 20.06 -14.37
N PHE A 238 0.04 19.37 -13.26
CA PHE A 238 -0.61 19.97 -12.09
C PHE A 238 0.40 20.44 -11.03
N ASN A 239 1.70 20.39 -11.32
CA ASN A 239 2.77 20.75 -10.38
C ASN A 239 3.70 21.86 -10.91
N GLU A 240 3.18 22.81 -11.72
CA GLU A 240 3.94 23.95 -12.26
C GLU A 240 4.56 24.88 -11.19
N GLN A 241 4.34 24.64 -9.90
CA GLN A 241 4.95 25.44 -8.82
C GLN A 241 6.18 24.85 -8.14
N THR A 242 6.59 23.60 -8.38
CA THR A 242 7.85 23.10 -7.77
C THR A 242 8.44 21.89 -8.51
N LEU A 243 9.41 22.14 -9.40
CA LEU A 243 10.32 21.11 -9.95
C LEU A 243 11.18 20.41 -8.87
N ARG A 244 11.04 20.76 -7.57
CA ARG A 244 11.71 20.12 -6.43
C ARG A 244 10.95 18.91 -5.85
N GLU A 245 9.72 18.61 -6.31
CA GLU A 245 8.86 17.53 -5.76
C GLU A 245 8.68 16.33 -6.70
N LEU A 246 9.73 15.94 -7.43
CA LEU A 246 9.73 14.70 -8.24
C LEU A 246 9.74 13.41 -7.38
N TRP A 247 9.79 13.54 -6.05
CA TRP A 247 9.80 12.43 -5.07
C TRP A 247 8.40 11.97 -4.61
N ASP A 248 7.33 12.57 -5.14
CA ASP A 248 5.96 12.43 -4.59
C ASP A 248 4.95 11.70 -5.48
N VAL A 249 5.43 11.07 -6.56
CA VAL A 249 4.61 10.26 -7.46
C VAL A 249 5.26 8.89 -7.59
N VAL A 250 4.57 7.86 -7.10
CA VAL A 250 4.98 6.47 -7.26
C VAL A 250 4.16 5.87 -8.38
N VAL A 251 4.84 5.39 -9.43
CA VAL A 251 4.22 4.50 -10.41
C VAL A 251 4.57 3.09 -9.96
N PHE A 252 3.56 2.27 -9.66
CA PHE A 252 3.80 0.85 -9.45
C PHE A 252 4.04 0.23 -10.82
N LEU A 253 5.32 0.04 -11.12
CA LEU A 253 5.80 -0.62 -12.32
C LEU A 253 5.79 -2.12 -12.08
N VAL A 254 5.28 -2.86 -13.05
CA VAL A 254 5.50 -4.31 -13.13
C VAL A 254 6.14 -4.55 -14.49
N ASN A 255 7.47 -4.67 -14.52
CA ASN A 255 8.18 -5.06 -15.74
C ASN A 255 8.15 -6.59 -15.87
N ARG A 256 7.93 -7.08 -17.08
CA ARG A 256 8.05 -8.50 -17.43
C ARG A 256 9.51 -8.88 -17.63
#